data_AF-A0A966D6R3-F1
#
_entry.id   AF-A0A966D6R3-F1
#
_cell.length_a   1.000
_cell.length_b   1.000
_cell.length_c   1.000
_cell.angle_alpha   90.00
_cell.angle_beta   90.00
_cell.angle_gamma   90.00
#
_symmetry.space_group_name_H-M   'P 1'
#
loop_
_entity.id
_entity.type
_entity.pdbx_description
1 polymer ?
#
loop_
_entity_poly.entity_id
_entity_poly.type
_entity_poly.pdbx_seq_one_letter_code
_entity_poly.pdbx_strand_id
1 'polypeptide(L)'
;IDSLGGILVKDCETVSRAMNRFLDEHEDYIRGHYYLEVSSPGIERPLFSLEDYRRFCGKKVKIKTGQEIGGQKRFSGILEHVGGDGEILLRTETGKGPEESETVRIPFEWITKGNLAFEENNKRE
;
A
#
# COMPACT_ATOMS: atom_id res chain seq x y z
N ILE A 1 -5.40 7.97 15.41
CA ILE A 1 -5.82 9.32 14.97
C ILE A 1 -6.22 9.20 13.53
N ASP A 2 -7.39 9.70 13.20
CA ASP A 2 -7.93 9.65 11.84
C ASP A 2 -8.42 11.05 11.49
N SER A 3 -7.95 11.56 10.35
CA SER A 3 -8.49 12.77 9.74
C SER A 3 -8.32 12.69 8.24
N LEU A 4 -9.37 13.08 7.52
CA LEU A 4 -9.57 12.92 6.07
C LEU A 4 -8.52 13.63 5.18
N GLY A 5 -7.57 14.37 5.77
CA GLY A 5 -6.53 15.13 5.07
C GLY A 5 -5.13 14.51 5.08
N GLY A 6 -4.92 13.36 5.72
CA GLY A 6 -3.58 12.81 5.95
C GLY A 6 -2.91 13.49 7.16
N ILE A 7 -2.20 12.70 7.94
CA ILE A 7 -1.52 13.14 9.17
C ILE A 7 -0.07 13.42 8.78
N LEU A 8 0.39 14.67 8.95
CA LEU A 8 1.80 15.02 8.77
C LEU A 8 2.59 14.54 9.99
N VAL A 9 3.89 14.25 9.83
CA VAL A 9 4.77 13.79 10.93
C VAL A 9 4.72 14.74 12.15
N LYS A 10 4.46 16.03 11.93
CA LYS A 10 4.29 17.04 12.99
C LYS A 10 3.05 16.82 13.88
N ASP A 11 1.97 16.26 13.33
CA ASP A 11 0.78 15.91 14.10
C ASP A 11 1.05 14.72 15.04
N CYS A 12 1.86 13.76 14.59
CA CYS A 12 2.32 12.65 15.44
C CYS A 12 3.19 13.13 16.61
N GLU A 13 4.06 14.13 16.41
CA GLU A 13 4.87 14.68 17.50
C GLU A 13 4.01 15.40 18.55
N THR A 14 3.01 16.15 18.11
CA THR A 14 2.10 16.89 19.00
C THR A 14 1.30 15.94 19.88
N VAL A 15 0.79 14.85 19.31
CA VAL A 15 0.06 13.82 20.04
C VAL A 15 0.99 13.03 20.94
N SER A 16 2.17 12.65 20.46
CA SER A 16 3.16 11.92 21.26
C SER A 16 3.54 12.73 22.51
N ARG A 17 3.79 14.04 22.38
CA ARG A 17 4.07 14.92 23.53
C ARG A 17 2.87 15.12 24.47
N ALA A 18 1.64 15.15 23.93
CA ALA A 18 0.43 15.25 24.75
C ALA A 18 0.17 13.95 25.53
N MET A 19 0.35 12.79 24.89
CA MET A 19 0.22 11.48 25.54
C MET A 19 1.33 11.21 26.55
N ASN A 20 2.57 11.62 26.25
CA ASN A 20 3.69 11.42 27.17
C ASN A 20 3.48 12.20 28.47
N ARG A 21 2.95 13.44 28.40
CA ARG A 21 2.58 14.22 29.60
C ARG A 21 1.44 13.58 30.41
N PHE A 22 0.43 13.03 29.73
CA PHE A 22 -0.65 12.30 30.40
C PHE A 22 -0.15 11.01 31.09
N LEU A 23 0.82 10.31 30.48
CA LEU A 23 1.41 9.09 31.04
C LEU A 23 2.35 9.39 32.22
N ASP A 24 3.07 10.52 32.20
CA ASP A 24 3.90 11.01 33.32
C ASP A 24 3.05 11.44 34.54
N GLU A 25 1.85 11.99 34.32
CA GLU A 25 0.92 12.32 35.42
C GLU A 25 0.19 11.09 36.02
N HIS A 26 0.24 9.93 35.35
CA HIS A 26 -0.47 8.70 35.75
C HIS A 26 0.46 7.47 35.81
N GLU A 27 1.67 7.64 36.37
CA GLU A 27 2.69 6.59 36.50
C GLU A 27 2.24 5.32 37.26
N ASP A 28 1.21 5.40 38.11
CA ASP A 28 0.68 4.26 38.87
C ASP A 28 0.02 3.16 38.02
N TYR A 29 -0.31 3.43 36.75
CA TYR A 29 -1.06 2.50 35.88
C TYR A 29 -0.19 1.53 35.06
N ILE A 30 1.13 1.75 34.95
CA ILE A 30 2.01 0.95 34.08
C ILE A 30 3.25 0.51 34.85
N ARG A 31 3.26 -0.74 35.32
CA ARG A 31 4.47 -1.34 35.92
C ARG A 31 5.38 -1.91 34.83
N GLY A 32 6.47 -1.20 34.53
CA GLY A 32 7.57 -1.69 33.69
C GLY A 32 7.89 -0.83 32.46
N HIS A 33 9.01 -1.14 31.79
CA HIS A 33 9.40 -0.48 30.54
C HIS A 33 8.41 -0.82 29.42
N TYR A 34 7.82 0.18 28.79
CA TYR A 34 6.97 0.02 27.61
C TYR A 34 7.64 0.67 26.40
N TYR A 35 7.42 0.08 25.23
CA TYR A 35 7.84 0.63 23.95
C TYR A 35 6.58 0.95 23.15
N LEU A 36 6.36 2.23 22.84
CA LEU A 36 5.20 2.69 22.09
C LEU A 36 5.58 2.82 20.60
N GLU A 37 5.32 1.78 19.81
CA GLU A 37 5.40 1.88 18.35
C GLU A 37 4.09 2.47 17.80
N VAL A 38 4.21 3.66 17.20
CA VAL A 38 3.13 4.27 16.42
C VAL A 38 3.50 4.14 14.95
N SER A 39 3.00 3.09 14.31
CA SER A 39 3.06 2.94 12.85
C SER A 39 1.84 3.60 12.22
N SER A 40 2.03 4.25 11.07
CA SER A 40 0.90 4.53 10.18
C SER A 40 0.29 3.18 9.81
N PRO A 41 -1.02 2.95 10.04
CA PRO A 41 -1.63 1.66 9.72
C PRO A 41 -1.38 1.39 8.24
N GLY A 42 -0.66 0.31 7.92
CA GLY A 42 -0.18 0.00 6.57
C GLY A 42 -1.29 0.18 5.53
N ILE A 43 -1.25 1.29 4.81
CA ILE A 43 -2.29 1.72 3.87
C ILE A 43 -2.10 0.96 2.55
N GLU A 44 -2.23 -0.37 2.58
CA GLU A 44 -2.47 -1.11 1.34
C GLU A 44 -3.89 -0.74 0.89
N ARG A 45 -4.03 0.32 0.09
CA ARG A 45 -5.35 0.81 -0.36
C ARG A 45 -5.96 -0.27 -1.28
N PRO A 46 -7.04 -0.95 -0.86
CA PRO A 46 -7.65 -1.98 -1.67
C PRO A 46 -8.25 -1.37 -2.94
N LEU A 47 -8.11 -2.09 -4.05
CA LEU A 47 -8.66 -1.75 -5.36
C LEU A 47 -9.84 -2.70 -5.60
N PHE A 48 -11.05 -2.15 -5.67
CA PHE A 48 -12.28 -2.95 -5.78
C PHE A 48 -12.92 -2.85 -7.16
N SER A 49 -12.85 -1.68 -7.79
CA SER A 49 -13.49 -1.42 -9.08
C SER A 49 -12.47 -1.25 -10.19
N LEU A 50 -12.88 -1.49 -11.43
CA LEU A 50 -12.05 -1.20 -12.61
C LEU A 50 -11.65 0.28 -12.70
N GLU A 51 -12.52 1.17 -12.23
CA GLU A 51 -12.23 2.61 -12.15
C GLU A 51 -11.10 2.92 -11.17
N ASP A 52 -10.99 2.19 -10.05
CA ASP A 52 -9.85 2.34 -9.14
C ASP A 52 -8.56 2.04 -9.90
N TYR A 53 -8.49 0.92 -10.63
CA TYR A 53 -7.33 0.60 -11.44
C TYR A 53 -7.03 1.70 -12.46
N ARG A 54 -8.03 2.20 -13.20
CA ARG A 54 -7.82 3.31 -14.15
C ARG A 54 -7.25 4.55 -13.46
N ARG A 55 -7.74 4.89 -12.28
CA ARG A 55 -7.29 6.05 -11.50
C ARG A 55 -5.84 5.90 -11.03
N PHE A 56 -5.38 4.68 -10.79
CA PHE A 56 -4.03 4.39 -10.31
C PHE A 56 -3.09 3.88 -11.40
N CYS A 57 -3.41 4.09 -12.68
CA CYS A 57 -2.45 3.89 -13.77
C CYS A 57 -1.15 4.67 -13.49
N GLY A 58 0.00 4.03 -13.75
CA GLY A 58 1.34 4.50 -13.42
C GLY A 58 1.77 4.24 -11.97
N LYS A 59 0.94 3.62 -11.13
CA LYS A 59 1.30 3.25 -9.75
C LYS A 59 1.62 1.77 -9.63
N LYS A 60 2.42 1.42 -8.62
CA LYS A 60 2.71 0.05 -8.26
C LYS A 60 1.49 -0.58 -7.59
N VAL A 61 1.08 -1.75 -8.05
CA VAL A 61 -0.07 -2.49 -7.51
C VAL A 61 0.30 -3.95 -7.32
N LYS A 62 -0.33 -4.57 -6.32
CA LYS A 62 -0.29 -6.01 -6.08
C LYS A 62 -1.65 -6.60 -6.44
N ILE A 63 -1.65 -7.56 -7.34
CA ILE A 63 -2.84 -8.23 -7.85
C ILE A 63 -2.75 -9.72 -7.51
N LYS A 64 -3.81 -10.28 -6.96
CA LYS A 64 -4.00 -11.72 -6.78
C LYS A 64 -5.14 -12.18 -7.67
N THR A 65 -4.87 -13.18 -8.50
CA THR A 65 -5.87 -13.80 -9.37
C THR A 65 -6.39 -15.10 -8.77
N GLY A 66 -7.63 -15.47 -9.12
CA GLY A 66 -8.21 -16.77 -8.79
C GLY A 66 -7.63 -17.89 -9.65
N GLN A 67 -7.32 -17.56 -10.90
CA GLN A 67 -6.76 -18.46 -11.90
C GLN A 67 -5.25 -18.22 -12.09
N GLU A 68 -4.55 -19.24 -12.59
CA GLU A 68 -3.11 -19.18 -12.87
C GLU A 68 -2.90 -18.51 -14.22
N ILE A 69 -2.10 -17.45 -14.23
CA ILE A 69 -1.62 -16.82 -15.48
C ILE A 69 -0.11 -17.06 -15.49
N GLY A 70 0.39 -17.81 -16.48
CA GLY A 70 1.81 -18.13 -16.58
C GLY A 70 2.38 -18.92 -15.37
N GLY A 71 1.56 -19.75 -14.72
CA GLY A 71 1.97 -20.55 -13.56
C GLY A 71 2.05 -19.79 -12.22
N GLN A 72 1.59 -18.54 -12.19
CA GLN A 72 1.54 -17.73 -10.98
C GLN A 72 0.15 -17.10 -10.78
N LYS A 73 -0.22 -16.87 -9.52
CA LYS A 73 -1.51 -16.25 -9.11
C LYS A 73 -1.34 -14.90 -8.44
N ARG A 74 -0.10 -14.43 -8.29
CA ARG A 74 0.26 -13.21 -7.58
C ARG A 74 1.19 -12.41 -8.48
N PHE A 75 0.81 -11.18 -8.72
CA PHE A 75 1.53 -10.26 -9.57
C PHE A 75 1.78 -8.98 -8.79
N SER A 76 2.98 -8.43 -8.94
CA SER A 76 3.35 -7.14 -8.38
C SER A 76 4.10 -6.37 -9.45
N GLY A 77 3.69 -5.14 -9.70
CA GLY A 77 4.25 -4.38 -10.81
C GLY A 77 3.60 -3.02 -10.98
N ILE A 78 4.03 -2.30 -12.00
CA ILE A 78 3.46 -1.01 -12.37
C ILE A 78 2.22 -1.23 -13.23
N LEU A 79 1.12 -0.60 -12.84
CA LEU A 79 -0.12 -0.62 -13.61
C LEU A 79 0.04 0.28 -14.84
N GLU A 80 0.23 -0.30 -16.02
CA GLU A 80 0.48 0.44 -17.27
C GLU A 80 -0.80 1.07 -17.79
N HIS A 81 -1.84 0.25 -17.89
CA HIS A 81 -3.04 0.58 -18.61
C HIS A 81 -4.20 -0.32 -18.18
N VAL A 82 -5.41 0.19 -18.35
CA VAL A 82 -6.66 -0.55 -18.10
C VAL A 82 -7.59 -0.32 -19.28
N GLY A 83 -7.83 -1.38 -20.04
CA GLY A 83 -8.66 -1.36 -21.23
C GLY A 83 -10.14 -1.09 -20.95
N GLY A 84 -10.89 -0.78 -22.01
CA GLY A 84 -12.34 -0.60 -21.99
C GLY A 84 -13.08 -1.84 -21.50
N ASP A 85 -12.64 -3.00 -21.99
CA ASP A 85 -13.22 -4.32 -21.78
C ASP A 85 -12.83 -4.99 -20.46
N GLY A 86 -12.08 -4.28 -19.61
CA GLY A 86 -11.64 -4.79 -18.30
C GLY A 86 -10.30 -5.53 -18.30
N GLU A 87 -9.54 -5.45 -19.39
CA GLU A 87 -8.15 -5.94 -19.42
C GLU A 87 -7.21 -5.01 -18.66
N ILE A 88 -6.39 -5.56 -17.76
CA ILE A 88 -5.39 -4.82 -17.01
C ILE A 88 -3.99 -5.18 -17.51
N LEU A 89 -3.21 -4.18 -17.93
CA LEU A 89 -1.81 -4.33 -18.29
C LEU A 89 -0.94 -4.00 -17.08
N LEU A 90 -0.19 -5.01 -16.60
CA LEU A 90 0.71 -4.87 -15.46
C LEU A 90 2.14 -5.16 -15.91
N ARG A 91 3.02 -4.18 -15.76
CA ARG A 91 4.46 -4.36 -15.97
C ARG A 91 5.08 -4.94 -14.72
N THR A 92 5.40 -6.23 -14.73
CA THR A 92 6.03 -6.93 -13.61
C THR A 92 7.54 -6.71 -13.64
N GLU A 93 8.08 -6.30 -12.50
CA GLU A 93 9.53 -6.25 -12.27
C GLU A 93 9.96 -7.63 -11.76
N THR A 94 10.06 -8.59 -12.67
CA THR A 94 10.68 -9.88 -12.36
C THR A 94 12.12 -9.57 -11.94
N GLY A 95 12.53 -9.91 -10.72
CA GLY A 95 13.79 -9.46 -10.09
C GLY A 95 15.11 -9.90 -10.75
N LYS A 96 15.15 -10.04 -12.08
CA LYS A 96 16.30 -10.42 -12.91
C LYS A 96 17.00 -9.23 -13.58
N GLY A 97 16.60 -8.00 -13.28
CA GLY A 97 17.25 -6.76 -13.75
C GLY A 97 16.29 -5.86 -14.54
N PRO A 98 16.67 -4.59 -14.79
CA PRO A 98 15.83 -3.61 -15.48
C PRO A 98 15.50 -3.98 -16.93
N GLU A 99 16.25 -4.92 -17.52
CA GLU A 99 16.19 -5.30 -18.93
C GLU A 99 15.15 -6.42 -19.22
N GLU A 100 14.63 -7.09 -18.18
CA GLU A 100 13.65 -8.19 -18.27
C GLU A 100 12.31 -7.82 -17.59
N SER A 101 11.78 -6.62 -17.86
CA SER A 101 10.42 -6.25 -17.43
C SER A 101 9.39 -6.85 -18.38
N GLU A 102 8.57 -7.77 -17.86
CA GLU A 102 7.50 -8.42 -18.61
C GLU A 102 6.18 -7.66 -18.41
N THR A 103 5.38 -7.51 -19.47
CA THR A 103 4.02 -6.98 -19.35
C THR A 103 3.02 -8.12 -19.36
N VAL A 104 2.33 -8.30 -18.24
CA VAL A 104 1.31 -9.33 -18.05
C VAL A 104 -0.07 -8.71 -18.27
N ARG A 105 -0.91 -9.42 -19.03
CA ARG A 105 -2.32 -9.08 -19.24
C ARG A 105 -3.17 -9.86 -18.25
N ILE A 106 -3.94 -9.15 -17.43
CA ILE A 106 -4.77 -9.74 -16.39
C ILE A 106 -6.22 -9.29 -16.61
N PRO A 107 -7.16 -10.20 -16.92
CA PRO A 107 -8.59 -9.86 -16.97
C PRO A 107 -9.07 -9.47 -15.57
N PHE A 108 -9.81 -8.36 -15.46
CA PHE A 108 -10.34 -7.90 -14.17
C PHE A 108 -11.21 -8.97 -13.49
N GLU A 109 -11.97 -9.74 -14.24
CA GLU A 109 -12.81 -10.84 -13.72
C GLU A 109 -12.01 -11.94 -13.00
N TRP A 110 -10.73 -12.08 -13.32
CA TRP A 110 -9.87 -13.08 -12.68
C TRP A 110 -9.25 -12.55 -11.39
N ILE A 111 -9.35 -11.25 -11.14
CA ILE A 111 -8.77 -10.61 -9.95
C ILE A 111 -9.66 -10.89 -8.75
N THR A 112 -9.07 -11.52 -7.74
CA THR A 112 -9.72 -11.80 -6.46
C THR A 112 -9.36 -10.77 -5.39
N LYS A 113 -8.19 -10.14 -5.52
CA LYS A 113 -7.74 -9.08 -4.61
C LYS A 113 -6.75 -8.15 -5.31
N GLY A 114 -6.95 -6.85 -5.16
CA GLY A 114 -6.04 -5.80 -5.61
C GLY A 114 -5.70 -4.85 -4.49
N ASN A 115 -4.44 -4.44 -4.38
CA ASN A 115 -4.04 -3.39 -3.45
C ASN A 115 -2.99 -2.49 -4.10
N LEU A 116 -3.08 -1.19 -3.83
CA LEU A 116 -2.04 -0.24 -4.18
C LEU A 116 -0.79 -0.53 -3.33
N ALA A 117 0.35 -0.73 -3.98
CA ALA A 117 1.62 -0.82 -3.30
C ALA A 117 2.20 0.60 -3.19
N PHE A 118 2.28 1.11 -1.97
CA PHE A 118 3.06 2.31 -1.70
C PHE A 118 4.53 1.94 -1.68
N GLU A 119 5.31 2.51 -2.59
CA GLU A 119 6.75 2.59 -2.42
C GLU A 119 7.01 3.78 -1.51
N GLU A 120 7.55 3.49 -0.33
CA GLU A 120 7.97 4.48 0.64
C GLU A 120 9.09 5.32 0.02
N ASN A 121 8.73 6.40 -0.65
CA ASN A 121 9.69 7.45 -0.97
C ASN A 121 10.05 8.12 0.36
N ASN A 122 11.04 7.56 1.05
CA ASN A 122 11.84 8.24 2.04
C ASN A 122 12.58 9.39 1.34
N LYS A 123 11.85 10.46 1.03
CA LYS A 123 12.45 11.71 0.56
C LYS A 123 12.65 12.57 1.80
N ARG A 124 13.85 12.39 2.35
CA ARG A 124 14.63 13.35 3.13
C ARG A 124 14.24 14.79 2.80
N GLU A 125 14.02 15.58 3.83
CA GLU A 125 14.68 16.87 4.09
C GLU A 125 14.61 17.17 5.59
#